data_AF-A0A090SQ87-F1
#
_entry.id   AF-A0A090SQ87-F1
#
_cell.length_a   1.000
_cell.length_b   1.000
_cell.length_c   1.000
_cell.angle_alpha   90.00
_cell.angle_beta   90.00
_cell.angle_gamma   90.00
#
_symmetry.space_group_name_H-M   'P 1'
#
loop_
_entity.id
_entity.type
_entity.pdbx_description
1 polymer ?
#
loop_
_entity_poly.entity_id
_entity_poly.type
_entity_poly.pdbx_seq_one_letter_code
_entity_poly.pdbx_strand_id
1 'polypeptide(L)'
;MQINNKYIEKFDEAKYTFEERLQEIRSSSIEGKIEFNEMVSSWVVFVEKKCVFESNESKGKDAELATLLSCKVNDYNEMNKYLLESVINMP
;
A
#
# COMPACT_ATOMS: atom_id res chain seq x y z
N MET A 1 -23.47 6.83 6.27
CA MET A 1 -22.58 6.29 5.22
C MET A 1 -21.52 7.28 4.69
N GLN A 2 -21.36 8.49 5.26
CA GLN A 2 -20.36 9.48 4.81
C GLN A 2 -18.95 9.31 5.43
N ILE A 3 -18.83 8.67 6.60
CA ILE A 3 -17.56 8.54 7.33
C ILE A 3 -16.54 7.67 6.57
N ASN A 4 -17.01 6.64 5.86
CA ASN A 4 -16.14 5.69 5.18
C ASN A 4 -15.58 6.21 3.86
N ASN A 5 -16.23 7.19 3.23
CA ASN A 5 -15.76 7.76 1.95
C ASN A 5 -14.36 8.34 2.09
N LYS A 6 -14.09 9.07 3.18
CA LYS A 6 -12.77 9.63 3.46
C LYS A 6 -11.67 8.56 3.57
N TYR A 7 -11.99 7.39 4.12
CA TYR A 7 -11.02 6.31 4.24
C TYR A 7 -10.79 5.60 2.90
N ILE A 8 -11.83 5.48 2.09
CA ILE A 8 -11.74 4.94 0.73
C ILE A 8 -10.88 5.87 -0.13
N GLU A 9 -11.20 7.16 -0.17
CA GLU A 9 -10.46 8.18 -0.94
C GLU A 9 -8.97 8.18 -0.57
N LYS A 10 -8.64 8.18 0.72
CA LYS A 10 -7.24 8.12 1.18
C LYS A 10 -6.53 6.84 0.75
N PHE A 11 -7.22 5.71 0.79
CA PHE A 11 -6.63 4.45 0.35
C PHE A 11 -6.42 4.44 -1.15
N ASP A 12 -7.39 4.93 -1.92
CA ASP A 12 -7.29 5.05 -3.37
C ASP A 12 -6.14 5.98 -3.77
N GLU A 13 -5.95 7.12 -3.10
CA GLU A 13 -4.80 8.03 -3.30
C GLU A 13 -3.45 7.35 -3.01
N ALA A 14 -3.34 6.67 -1.87
CA ALA A 14 -2.10 5.99 -1.48
C ALA A 14 -1.77 4.83 -2.45
N LYS A 15 -2.79 4.08 -2.88
CA LYS A 15 -2.67 2.99 -3.84
C LYS A 15 -2.33 3.50 -5.24
N TYR A 16 -2.96 4.57 -5.70
CA TYR A 16 -2.66 5.21 -6.99
C TYR A 16 -1.20 5.66 -7.05
N THR A 17 -0.73 6.36 -6.01
CA THR A 17 0.67 6.80 -5.90
C THR A 17 1.65 5.61 -5.94
N PHE A 18 1.28 4.51 -5.28
CA PHE A 18 2.06 3.28 -5.31
C PHE A 18 2.13 2.68 -6.72
N GLU A 19 1.00 2.60 -7.42
CA GLU A 19 0.95 2.10 -8.80
C GLU A 19 1.78 2.96 -9.76
N GLU A 20 1.72 4.29 -9.65
CA GLU A 20 2.57 5.20 -10.43
C GLU A 20 4.06 4.91 -10.22
N ARG A 21 4.50 4.80 -8.96
CA ARG A 21 5.91 4.52 -8.62
C ARG A 21 6.36 3.14 -9.11
N LEU A 22 5.49 2.13 -9.02
CA LEU A 22 5.79 0.82 -9.58
C LEU A 22 5.99 0.89 -11.09
N GLN A 23 5.19 1.66 -11.82
CA GLN A 23 5.34 1.83 -13.26
C GLN A 23 6.65 2.55 -13.60
N GLU A 24 6.99 3.61 -12.86
CA GLU A 24 8.27 4.31 -13.02
C GLU A 24 9.46 3.36 -12.86
N ILE A 25 9.51 2.60 -11.75
CA ILE A 25 10.61 1.65 -11.49
C ILE A 25 10.65 0.55 -12.55
N ARG A 26 9.51 0.00 -12.96
CA ARG A 26 9.44 -1.07 -13.97
C ARG A 26 9.88 -0.60 -15.36
N SER A 27 9.60 0.66 -15.69
CA SER A 27 10.01 1.29 -16.94
C SER A 27 11.48 1.75 -16.95
N SER A 28 12.10 1.90 -15.78
CA SER A 28 13.53 2.24 -15.63
C SER A 28 14.47 1.12 -16.10
N SER A 29 15.78 1.37 -16.13
CA SER A 29 16.81 0.36 -16.42
C SER A 29 17.41 -0.30 -15.17
N ILE A 30 16.72 -0.24 -14.02
CA ILE A 30 17.22 -0.80 -12.76
C ILE A 30 17.58 -2.29 -12.90
N GLU A 31 18.70 -2.70 -12.30
CA GLU A 31 19.06 -4.12 -12.16
C GLU A 31 18.16 -4.78 -11.10
N GLY A 32 17.98 -6.11 -11.17
CA GLY A 32 17.19 -6.84 -10.18
C GLY A 32 15.67 -6.63 -10.28
N LYS A 33 15.13 -6.34 -11.47
CA LYS A 33 13.68 -6.15 -11.67
C LYS A 33 12.83 -7.35 -11.25
N ILE A 34 13.36 -8.57 -11.37
CA ILE A 34 12.63 -9.79 -11.01
C ILE A 34 12.44 -9.82 -9.50
N GLU A 35 13.53 -9.66 -8.76
CA GLU A 35 13.58 -9.60 -7.30
C GLU A 35 12.70 -8.47 -6.77
N PHE A 36 12.77 -7.28 -7.39
CA PHE A 36 11.90 -6.17 -7.05
C PHE A 36 10.41 -6.51 -7.22
N ASN A 37 10.03 -7.10 -8.37
CA ASN A 37 8.63 -7.48 -8.61
C ASN A 37 8.15 -8.55 -7.65
N GLU A 38 8.99 -9.54 -7.32
CA GLU A 38 8.69 -10.58 -6.33
C GLU A 38 8.49 -9.98 -4.94
N MET A 39 9.39 -9.09 -4.50
CA MET A 39 9.31 -8.36 -3.24
C MET A 39 7.99 -7.58 -3.16
N VAL A 40 7.67 -6.78 -4.19
CA VAL A 40 6.45 -5.97 -4.24
C VAL A 40 5.21 -6.85 -4.18
N SER A 41 5.15 -7.92 -4.97
CA SER A 41 3.99 -8.82 -4.98
C SER A 41 3.77 -9.50 -3.62
N SER A 42 4.85 -9.94 -2.98
CA SER A 42 4.81 -10.57 -1.67
C SER A 42 4.40 -9.58 -0.58
N TRP A 43 4.89 -8.35 -0.66
CA TRP A 43 4.52 -7.27 0.25
C TRP A 43 3.03 -6.91 0.13
N VAL A 44 2.47 -6.80 -1.08
CA VAL A 44 1.03 -6.54 -1.26
C VAL A 44 0.18 -7.62 -0.59
N VAL A 45 0.54 -8.89 -0.80
CA VAL A 45 -0.16 -10.02 -0.15
C VAL A 45 -0.02 -9.95 1.37
N PHE A 46 1.17 -9.64 1.87
CA PHE A 46 1.41 -9.49 3.30
C PHE A 46 0.52 -8.39 3.91
N VAL A 47 0.47 -7.19 3.31
CA VAL A 47 -0.35 -6.08 3.81
C VAL A 47 -1.84 -6.41 3.79
N GLU A 48 -2.34 -7.04 2.72
CA GLU A 48 -3.73 -7.49 2.66
C GLU A 48 -4.07 -8.45 3.82
N LYS A 49 -3.19 -9.39 4.15
CA LYS A 49 -3.41 -10.33 5.26
C LYS A 49 -3.23 -9.67 6.62
N LYS A 50 -2.18 -8.86 6.79
CA LYS A 50 -1.89 -8.11 8.01
C LYS A 50 -3.08 -7.22 8.40
N CYS A 51 -3.57 -6.40 7.48
CA CYS A 51 -4.64 -5.46 7.81
C CYS A 51 -5.97 -6.15 8.11
N VAL A 52 -6.29 -7.27 7.47
CA VAL A 52 -7.46 -8.09 7.83
C VAL A 52 -7.30 -8.71 9.23
N PHE A 53 -6.09 -9.15 9.57
CA PHE A 53 -5.80 -9.70 10.90
C PHE A 53 -5.92 -8.63 11.99
N GLU A 54 -5.34 -7.44 11.77
CA GLU A 54 -5.39 -6.32 12.72
C GLU A 54 -6.79 -5.72 12.84
N SER A 55 -7.60 -5.73 11.77
CA SER A 55 -8.98 -5.25 11.83
C SER A 55 -9.95 -6.25 12.46
N ASN A 56 -9.50 -7.45 12.84
CA ASN A 56 -10.38 -8.52 13.30
C ASN A 56 -11.15 -8.16 14.59
N GLU A 57 -10.59 -7.33 15.47
CA GLU A 57 -11.30 -6.84 16.66
C GLU A 57 -12.46 -5.88 16.34
N SER A 58 -12.43 -5.27 15.15
CA SER A 58 -13.47 -4.39 14.63
C SER A 58 -14.50 -5.13 13.77
N LYS A 59 -14.34 -6.45 13.55
CA LYS A 59 -15.18 -7.24 12.65
C LYS A 59 -16.66 -7.21 13.04
N GLY A 60 -17.54 -6.94 12.06
CA GLY A 60 -18.98 -6.82 12.25
C GLY A 60 -19.42 -5.53 12.93
N LYS A 61 -18.52 -4.56 13.14
CA LYS A 61 -18.81 -3.24 13.72
C LYS A 61 -18.72 -2.17 12.63
N ASP A 62 -19.39 -1.04 12.85
CA ASP A 62 -19.34 0.12 11.94
C ASP A 62 -17.91 0.62 11.66
N ALA A 63 -16.99 0.38 12.60
CA ALA A 63 -15.58 0.77 12.51
C ALA A 63 -14.70 -0.19 11.67
N GLU A 64 -15.19 -1.38 11.27
CA GLU A 64 -14.38 -2.40 10.57
C GLU A 64 -13.66 -1.82 9.34
N LEU A 65 -14.42 -1.16 8.48
CA LEU A 65 -13.90 -0.62 7.23
C LEU A 65 -12.90 0.52 7.48
N ALA A 66 -13.17 1.39 8.46
CA ALA A 66 -12.28 2.48 8.81
C ALA A 66 -10.94 1.94 9.36
N THR A 67 -10.97 0.92 10.22
CA THR A 67 -9.77 0.27 10.76
C THR A 67 -8.97 -0.43 9.66
N LEU A 68 -9.64 -1.20 8.80
CA LEU A 68 -9.00 -1.90 7.68
C LEU A 68 -8.31 -0.93 6.72
N LEU A 69 -9.01 0.11 6.28
CA LEU A 69 -8.48 1.08 5.31
C LEU A 69 -7.39 1.95 5.94
N SER A 70 -7.50 2.30 7.22
CA SER A 70 -6.44 3.03 7.93
C SER A 70 -5.14 2.24 8.00
N CYS A 71 -5.22 0.94 8.29
CA CYS A 71 -4.05 0.05 8.24
C CYS A 71 -3.40 0.08 6.86
N LYS A 72 -4.20 -0.14 5.80
CA LYS A 72 -3.68 -0.15 4.43
C LYS A 72 -3.06 1.18 4.03
N VAL A 73 -3.69 2.32 4.36
CA VAL A 73 -3.14 3.65 4.09
C VAL A 73 -1.76 3.82 4.73
N ASN A 74 -1.57 3.38 5.97
CA ASN A 74 -0.28 3.50 6.65
C ASN A 74 0.81 2.67 5.95
N ASP A 75 0.55 1.38 5.71
CA ASP A 75 1.52 0.50 5.04
C ASP A 75 1.84 1.00 3.61
N TYR A 76 0.84 1.41 2.82
CA TYR A 76 1.06 1.95 1.48
C TYR A 76 1.85 3.25 1.50
N ASN A 77 1.63 4.13 2.48
CA ASN A 77 2.42 5.37 2.60
C ASN A 77 3.88 5.10 2.96
N GLU A 78 4.16 4.12 3.83
CA GLU A 78 5.53 3.71 4.17
C GLU A 78 6.24 3.10 2.96
N MET A 79 5.57 2.20 2.23
CA MET A 79 6.13 1.61 1.02
C MET A 79 6.34 2.65 -0.07
N ASN A 80 5.39 3.56 -0.25
CA ASN A 80 5.54 4.72 -1.12
C ASN A 80 6.81 5.49 -0.78
N LYS A 81 7.02 5.84 0.50
CA LYS A 81 8.23 6.55 0.94
C LYS A 81 9.50 5.77 0.58
N TYR A 82 9.54 4.47 0.86
CA TYR A 82 10.66 3.61 0.48
C TYR A 82 10.93 3.60 -1.03
N LEU A 83 9.89 3.43 -1.86
CA LEU A 83 10.03 3.40 -3.33
C LEU A 83 10.58 4.73 -3.87
N LEU A 84 10.11 5.85 -3.34
CA LEU A 84 10.57 7.17 -3.78
C LEU A 84 12.00 7.46 -3.31
N GLU A 85 12.26 7.31 -2.01
CA GLU A 85 13.52 7.76 -1.40
C GLU A 85 14.68 6.79 -1.66
N SER A 86 14.40 5.48 -1.66
CA SER A 86 15.45 4.45 -1.67
C SER A 86 15.61 3.73 -3.00
N VAL A 87 14.60 3.79 -3.89
CA VAL A 87 14.65 3.07 -5.18
C VAL A 87 14.70 4.04 -6.36
N ILE A 88 13.76 4.98 -6.44
CA ILE A 88 13.70 5.96 -7.56
C ILE A 88 14.81 6.99 -7.42
N ASN A 89 14.96 7.60 -6.24
CA ASN A 89 15.98 8.63 -5.99
C ASN A 89 17.34 8.04 -5.57
N MET A 90 17.58 6.76 -5.83
CA MET A 90 18.87 6.14 -5.52
C MET A 90 19.97 6.83 -6.37
N PRO A 91 21.07 7.31 -5.77
CA PRO A 91 22.14 8.03 -6.49
C PRO A 91 22.84 7.19 -7.56
#